data_AF-A0A414WHD9-F1
#
_entry.id   AF-A0A414WHD9-F1
#
_cell.length_a   1.000
_cell.length_b   1.000
_cell.length_c   1.000
_cell.angle_alpha   90.00
_cell.angle_beta   90.00
_cell.angle_gamma   90.00
#
_symmetry.space_group_name_H-M   'P 1'
#
loop_
_entity.id
_entity.type
_entity.pdbx_description
1 polymer ?
#
loop_
_entity_poly.entity_id
_entity_poly.type
_entity_poly.pdbx_seq_one_letter_code
_entity_poly.pdbx_strand_id
1 'polypeptide(L)'
;MRDSFVFYRSFYDAIKDLPRDVQGEIYTAIMEYSLYGKETENLKPIARSVFTLMKPQIDVNNKRFENGKKGGRPKSGNEPDGNQEETKEKPSNNQSETKSKPNVNDNVNANENKDNTPNGVSKKDAAKAATLKRKDEFGKTLVPYMEKYGKEMIRAFFDYWGELNKSETKMRYEMQKTWEVNLRLATWAKNEKPQYNKADTGVVLHDNSQSKYDEKLW
;
A
#
# COMPACT_ATOMS: atom_id res chain seq x y z
N MET A 1 17.52 2.07 -18.18
CA MET A 1 17.11 0.74 -18.67
C MET A 1 16.23 0.08 -17.61
N ARG A 2 15.34 -0.85 -17.97
CA ARG A 2 14.45 -1.52 -17.02
C ARG A 2 14.86 -2.98 -16.92
N ASP A 3 15.08 -3.48 -15.71
CA ASP A 3 15.60 -4.85 -15.49
C ASP A 3 14.50 -5.89 -15.25
N SER A 4 13.27 -5.45 -14.96
CA SER A 4 12.14 -6.34 -14.68
C SER A 4 10.82 -5.70 -15.07
N PHE A 5 9.83 -6.52 -15.42
CA PHE A 5 8.48 -6.06 -15.70
C PHE A 5 7.44 -6.94 -15.01
N VAL A 6 6.19 -6.45 -14.94
CA VAL A 6 5.09 -7.19 -14.32
C VAL A 6 4.44 -8.06 -15.39
N PHE A 7 4.41 -9.37 -15.16
CA PHE A 7 3.70 -10.33 -15.99
C PHE A 7 2.49 -10.87 -15.21
N TYR A 8 1.28 -10.63 -15.72
CA TYR A 8 0.06 -11.03 -15.02
C TYR A 8 -0.31 -12.48 -15.30
N ARG A 9 -0.83 -13.17 -14.29
CA ARG A 9 -1.33 -14.55 -14.43
C ARG A 9 -2.39 -14.68 -15.54
N SER A 10 -3.26 -13.69 -15.67
CA SER A 10 -4.28 -13.63 -16.72
C SER A 10 -3.69 -13.65 -18.13
N PHE A 11 -2.47 -13.16 -18.32
CA PHE A 11 -1.80 -13.25 -19.62
C PHE A 11 -1.40 -14.69 -19.92
N TYR A 12 -0.81 -15.37 -18.94
CA TYR A 12 -0.50 -16.80 -19.08
C TYR A 12 -1.75 -17.62 -19.37
N ASP A 13 -2.82 -17.42 -18.58
CA ASP A 13 -4.06 -18.17 -18.75
C ASP A 13 -4.71 -17.95 -20.13
N ALA A 14 -4.52 -16.77 -20.75
CA ALA A 14 -5.00 -16.49 -22.11
C ALA A 14 -4.09 -17.04 -23.22
N ILE A 15 -2.80 -17.30 -22.95
CA ILE A 15 -1.81 -17.69 -23.95
C ILE A 15 -1.57 -19.21 -23.95
N LYS A 16 -1.67 -19.87 -22.79
CA LYS A 16 -1.22 -21.26 -22.57
C LYS A 16 -1.87 -22.30 -23.49
N ASP A 17 -3.07 -22.04 -24.00
CA ASP A 17 -3.83 -22.97 -24.84
C ASP A 17 -3.67 -22.68 -26.35
N LEU A 18 -2.86 -21.68 -26.73
CA LEU A 18 -2.54 -21.36 -28.13
C LEU A 18 -1.43 -22.28 -28.69
N PRO A 19 -1.31 -22.42 -30.02
CA PRO A 19 -0.18 -23.11 -30.66
C PRO A 19 1.18 -22.55 -30.22
N ARG A 20 2.18 -23.41 -30.05
CA ARG A 20 3.47 -23.05 -29.42
C ARG A 20 4.23 -21.95 -30.16
N ASP A 21 4.14 -21.93 -31.47
CA ASP A 21 4.68 -20.90 -32.34
C ASP A 21 4.02 -19.53 -32.09
N VAL A 22 2.69 -19.49 -31.97
CA VAL A 22 1.93 -18.28 -31.63
C VAL A 22 2.22 -17.81 -30.21
N GLN A 23 2.34 -18.73 -29.25
CA GLN A 23 2.73 -18.41 -27.87
C GLN A 23 4.09 -17.69 -27.85
N GLY A 24 5.08 -18.23 -28.55
CA GLY A 24 6.42 -17.67 -28.63
C GLY A 24 6.42 -16.24 -29.16
N GLU A 25 5.63 -15.97 -30.21
CA GLU A 25 5.45 -14.62 -30.76
C GLU A 25 4.83 -13.67 -29.73
N ILE A 26 3.77 -14.08 -29.02
CA ILE A 26 3.12 -13.23 -28.01
C ILE A 26 4.05 -12.95 -26.84
N TYR A 27 4.74 -13.96 -26.30
CA TYR A 27 5.69 -13.75 -25.20
C TYR A 27 6.83 -12.83 -25.61
N THR A 28 7.38 -13.02 -26.81
CA THR A 28 8.43 -12.16 -27.36
C THR A 28 7.95 -10.72 -27.50
N ALA A 29 6.75 -10.49 -28.05
CA ALA A 29 6.16 -9.16 -28.17
C ALA A 29 5.97 -8.49 -26.80
N ILE A 30 5.48 -9.21 -25.80
CA ILE A 30 5.32 -8.68 -24.44
C ILE A 30 6.67 -8.31 -23.84
N MET A 31 7.70 -9.15 -23.99
CA MET A 31 9.03 -8.88 -23.44
C MET A 31 9.70 -7.69 -24.11
N GLU A 32 9.72 -7.66 -25.45
CA GLU A 32 10.29 -6.55 -26.24
C GLU A 32 9.63 -5.22 -25.89
N TYR A 33 8.30 -5.23 -25.80
CA TYR A 33 7.55 -4.03 -25.48
C TYR A 33 7.70 -3.60 -24.01
N SER A 34 7.68 -4.54 -23.07
CA SER A 34 7.73 -4.22 -21.63
C SER A 34 9.10 -3.79 -21.13
N LEU A 35 10.17 -4.30 -21.75
CA LEU A 35 11.57 -4.03 -21.38
C LEU A 35 12.18 -2.89 -22.20
N TYR A 36 11.95 -2.89 -23.52
CA TYR A 36 12.61 -1.97 -24.45
C TYR A 36 11.66 -0.95 -25.09
N GLY A 37 10.35 -1.09 -24.91
CA GLY A 37 9.35 -0.20 -25.54
C GLY A 37 9.25 -0.38 -27.05
N LYS A 38 9.74 -1.51 -27.58
CA LYS A 38 9.74 -1.82 -29.01
C LYS A 38 8.50 -2.63 -29.39
N GLU A 39 7.83 -2.23 -30.47
CA GLU A 39 6.74 -3.00 -31.04
C GLU A 39 7.29 -4.00 -32.06
N THR A 40 6.80 -5.24 -32.02
CA THR A 40 7.16 -6.28 -32.99
C THR A 40 6.27 -6.17 -34.21
N GLU A 41 6.85 -5.89 -35.38
CA GLU A 41 6.10 -5.59 -36.61
C GLU A 41 5.55 -6.84 -37.32
N ASN A 42 6.17 -8.01 -37.12
CA ASN A 42 5.89 -9.24 -37.88
C ASN A 42 5.17 -10.32 -37.06
N LEU A 43 4.15 -9.93 -36.28
CA LEU A 43 3.32 -10.89 -35.55
C LEU A 43 2.24 -11.50 -36.45
N LYS A 44 1.95 -12.79 -36.26
CA LYS A 44 0.74 -13.41 -36.81
C LYS A 44 -0.51 -12.65 -36.37
N PRO A 45 -1.59 -12.64 -37.17
CA PRO A 45 -2.81 -11.89 -36.85
C PRO A 45 -3.36 -12.18 -35.44
N ILE A 46 -3.37 -13.45 -35.03
CA ILE A 46 -3.82 -13.88 -33.70
C ILE A 46 -2.91 -13.30 -32.61
N ALA A 47 -1.59 -13.42 -32.77
CA ALA A 47 -0.63 -12.88 -31.80
C ALA A 47 -0.76 -11.35 -31.68
N ARG A 48 -0.93 -10.65 -32.81
CA ARG A 48 -1.16 -9.21 -32.86
C ARG A 48 -2.43 -8.81 -32.12
N SER A 49 -3.55 -9.51 -32.34
CA SER A 49 -4.81 -9.25 -31.62
C SER A 49 -4.65 -9.43 -30.11
N VAL A 50 -4.06 -10.54 -29.67
CA VAL A 50 -3.86 -10.82 -28.24
C VAL A 50 -2.94 -9.77 -27.61
N PHE A 51 -1.81 -9.46 -28.26
CA PHE A 51 -0.89 -8.42 -27.78
C PHE A 51 -1.58 -7.05 -27.71
N THR A 52 -2.38 -6.69 -28.71
CA THR A 52 -3.14 -5.42 -28.74
C THR A 52 -4.09 -5.29 -27.55
N LEU A 53 -4.72 -6.39 -27.14
CA LEU A 53 -5.60 -6.42 -25.96
C LEU A 53 -4.83 -6.34 -24.64
N MET A 54 -3.62 -6.89 -24.58
CA MET A 54 -2.77 -6.85 -23.38
C MET A 54 -2.00 -5.54 -23.21
N LYS A 55 -1.67 -4.88 -24.33
CA LYS A 55 -0.85 -3.66 -24.39
C LYS A 55 -1.30 -2.55 -23.44
N PRO A 56 -2.61 -2.21 -23.30
CA PRO A 56 -3.04 -1.17 -22.37
C PRO A 56 -2.64 -1.42 -20.91
N GLN A 57 -2.65 -2.67 -20.46
CA GLN A 57 -2.24 -3.02 -19.09
C GLN A 57 -0.73 -2.86 -18.89
N ILE A 58 0.06 -3.16 -19.93
CA ILE A 58 1.50 -2.94 -19.95
C ILE A 58 1.80 -1.44 -19.98
N ASP A 59 1.09 -0.65 -20.79
CA ASP A 59 1.22 0.81 -20.89
C ASP A 59 1.02 1.49 -19.53
N VAL A 60 -0.02 1.09 -18.80
CA VAL A 60 -0.29 1.60 -17.43
C VAL A 60 0.87 1.29 -16.49
N ASN A 61 1.42 0.07 -16.57
CA ASN A 61 2.55 -0.34 -15.74
C ASN A 61 3.83 0.44 -16.09
N ASN A 62 4.10 0.62 -17.38
CA ASN A 62 5.24 1.40 -17.88
C ASN A 62 5.13 2.86 -17.44
N LYS A 63 3.93 3.45 -17.54
CA LYS A 63 3.68 4.82 -17.05
C LYS A 63 3.91 4.96 -15.55
N ARG A 64 3.49 3.97 -14.75
CA ARG A 64 3.76 3.94 -13.30
C ARG A 64 5.26 3.86 -13.00
N PHE A 65 5.98 3.04 -13.76
CA PHE A 65 7.44 2.93 -13.63
C PHE A 65 8.14 4.26 -13.96
N GLU A 66 7.81 4.90 -15.07
CA GLU A 66 8.39 6.20 -15.44
C GLU A 66 8.05 7.30 -14.41
N ASN A 67 6.82 7.32 -13.89
CA ASN A 67 6.46 8.23 -12.80
C ASN A 67 7.23 7.92 -11.51
N GLY A 68 7.50 6.64 -11.23
CA GLY A 68 8.29 6.20 -10.08
C GLY A 68 9.73 6.72 -10.12
N LYS A 69 10.35 6.80 -11.32
CA LYS A 69 11.68 7.40 -11.49
C LYS A 69 11.73 8.88 -11.11
N LYS A 70 10.62 9.61 -11.25
CA LYS A 70 10.51 11.03 -10.88
C LYS A 70 10.30 11.25 -9.38
N GLY A 71 10.21 10.18 -8.60
CA GLY A 71 9.92 10.22 -7.17
C GLY A 71 8.42 10.21 -6.86
N GLY A 72 8.02 9.43 -5.85
CA GLY A 72 6.61 9.25 -5.48
C GLY A 72 6.08 10.24 -4.43
N ARG A 73 6.97 11.03 -3.82
CA ARG A 73 6.63 11.98 -2.75
C ARG A 73 7.08 13.38 -3.17
N PRO A 74 6.19 14.39 -3.25
CA PRO A 74 6.64 15.77 -3.33
C PRO A 74 7.55 16.04 -2.14
N LYS A 75 8.75 16.59 -2.38
CA LYS A 75 9.64 17.05 -1.30
C LYS A 75 8.80 17.97 -0.41
N SER A 76 8.59 17.56 0.84
CA SER A 76 7.98 18.44 1.84
C SER A 76 8.93 19.61 1.99
N GLY A 77 8.50 20.80 1.54
CA GLY A 77 9.30 22.01 1.57
C GLY A 77 9.80 22.29 2.98
N ASN A 78 11.12 22.31 3.11
CA ASN A 78 11.90 23.11 4.05
C ASN A 78 13.35 23.06 3.56
N GLU A 79 13.62 23.82 2.51
CA GLU A 79 14.93 24.40 2.18
C GLU A 79 14.71 25.44 1.06
N PRO A 80 15.08 26.71 1.25
CA PRO A 80 15.04 27.70 0.19
C PRO A 80 16.37 27.67 -0.56
N ASP A 81 16.36 27.34 -1.86
CA ASP A 81 17.30 28.00 -2.78
C ASP A 81 16.92 27.83 -4.26
N GLY A 82 17.00 28.95 -4.98
CA GLY A 82 17.35 29.09 -6.39
C GLY A 82 16.55 28.35 -7.48
N ASN A 83 15.76 29.15 -8.22
CA ASN A 83 15.35 28.98 -9.62
C ASN A 83 14.12 28.09 -9.92
N GLN A 84 12.97 28.74 -9.80
CA GLN A 84 11.67 28.30 -10.28
C GLN A 84 11.48 28.83 -11.72
N GLU A 85 11.54 27.97 -12.74
CA GLU A 85 10.87 28.27 -14.01
C GLU A 85 9.41 27.81 -13.89
N GLU A 86 8.49 28.76 -14.05
CA GLU A 86 7.05 28.54 -14.02
C GLU A 86 6.62 27.53 -15.10
N THR A 87 5.75 26.59 -14.74
CA THR A 87 4.84 25.99 -15.72
C THR A 87 3.49 25.66 -15.08
N LYS A 88 2.56 26.60 -15.32
CA LYS A 88 1.10 26.50 -15.56
C LYS A 88 0.23 25.70 -14.58
N GLU A 89 -0.71 26.43 -13.98
CA GLU A 89 -1.89 25.95 -13.28
C GLU A 89 -2.65 24.89 -14.09
N LYS A 90 -3.10 23.83 -13.40
CA LYS A 90 -4.00 22.83 -13.96
C LYS A 90 -5.44 23.23 -13.63
N PRO A 91 -6.38 23.21 -14.60
CA PRO A 91 -7.71 23.74 -14.42
C PRO A 91 -8.54 22.91 -13.42
N SER A 92 -9.23 23.64 -12.55
CA SER A 92 -10.39 23.21 -11.77
C SER A 92 -11.60 23.16 -12.70
N ASN A 93 -12.21 21.98 -12.93
CA ASN A 93 -13.67 21.84 -12.90
C ASN A 93 -14.17 20.38 -12.96
N ASN A 94 -15.38 20.20 -12.42
CA ASN A 94 -16.34 19.09 -12.47
C ASN A 94 -16.22 18.11 -11.28
N GLN A 95 -17.25 17.84 -10.47
CA GLN A 95 -18.70 17.88 -10.72
C GLN A 95 -19.50 17.90 -9.40
N SER A 96 -20.74 18.34 -9.52
CA SER A 96 -21.77 18.75 -8.55
C SER A 96 -22.13 17.85 -7.37
N GLU A 97 -22.45 18.53 -6.27
CA GLU A 97 -23.36 18.25 -5.15
C GLU A 97 -24.01 16.85 -5.07
N THR A 98 -23.78 16.16 -3.95
CA THR A 98 -24.71 15.17 -3.41
C THR A 98 -25.07 15.59 -1.99
N LYS A 99 -26.35 15.97 -1.81
CA LYS A 99 -26.95 16.39 -0.54
C LYS A 99 -26.77 15.33 0.55
N SER A 100 -26.10 15.67 1.65
CA SER A 100 -26.12 14.87 2.89
C SER A 100 -27.28 15.31 3.77
N LYS A 101 -28.15 14.36 4.14
CA LYS A 101 -29.16 14.52 5.20
C LYS A 101 -28.49 14.73 6.57
N PRO A 102 -29.17 15.38 7.53
CA PRO A 102 -28.58 15.79 8.81
C PRO A 102 -28.46 14.58 9.74
N ASN A 103 -27.28 14.39 10.34
CA ASN A 103 -27.14 13.50 11.49
C ASN A 103 -27.00 14.36 12.74
N VAL A 104 -28.03 14.30 13.57
CA VAL A 104 -28.10 14.94 14.88
C VAL A 104 -27.11 14.22 15.80
N ASN A 105 -26.18 14.97 16.37
CA ASN A 105 -25.73 14.66 17.72
C ASN A 105 -25.40 15.96 18.43
N ASP A 106 -26.37 16.44 19.20
CA ASP A 106 -26.19 17.47 20.19
C ASP A 106 -25.10 17.02 21.18
N ASN A 107 -24.04 17.81 21.30
CA ASN A 107 -23.33 17.92 22.55
C ASN A 107 -22.98 19.38 22.78
N VAL A 108 -23.88 20.03 23.52
CA VAL A 108 -23.65 21.31 24.16
C VAL A 108 -22.51 21.11 25.15
N ASN A 109 -21.39 21.80 24.93
CA ASN A 109 -20.54 22.19 26.04
C ASN A 109 -20.11 23.64 25.84
N ALA A 110 -20.92 24.53 26.40
CA ALA A 110 -20.47 25.85 26.77
C ALA A 110 -19.43 25.68 27.88
N ASN A 111 -18.19 26.11 27.63
CA ASN A 111 -17.43 26.68 28.73
C ASN A 111 -16.52 27.80 28.25
N GLU A 112 -16.72 28.94 28.89
CA GLU A 112 -16.02 30.20 28.68
C GLU A 112 -14.50 30.00 28.77
N ASN A 113 -13.80 30.48 27.75
CA ASN A 113 -12.35 30.63 27.82
C ASN A 113 -12.04 31.88 28.65
N LYS A 114 -11.99 31.74 29.99
CA LYS A 114 -11.25 32.68 30.82
C LYS A 114 -9.78 32.26 30.83
N ASP A 115 -8.99 33.07 30.13
CA ASP A 115 -7.56 33.21 30.34
C ASP A 115 -7.26 33.23 31.84
N ASN A 116 -6.45 32.27 32.28
CA ASN A 116 -5.52 32.45 33.39
C ASN A 116 -4.39 31.44 33.21
N THR A 117 -3.37 31.89 32.49
CA THR A 117 -2.06 31.24 32.41
C THR A 117 -1.40 31.29 33.80
N PRO A 118 -1.02 30.15 34.40
CA PRO A 118 0.01 30.15 35.42
C PRO A 118 1.36 29.91 34.72
N ASN A 119 2.26 30.87 34.91
CA ASN A 119 3.65 30.84 34.48
C ASN A 119 4.33 29.48 34.69
N GLY A 120 4.99 28.98 33.65
CA GLY A 120 6.16 28.12 33.82
C GLY A 120 6.08 26.67 33.36
N VAL A 121 5.06 26.26 32.59
CA VAL A 121 5.08 24.92 31.95
C VAL A 121 5.62 25.07 30.52
N SER A 122 6.73 24.41 30.22
CA SER A 122 7.34 24.48 28.89
C SER A 122 6.32 23.98 27.85
N LYS A 123 6.24 24.62 26.66
CA LYS A 123 5.32 24.20 25.57
C LYS A 123 5.40 22.70 25.24
N LYS A 124 6.52 22.05 25.57
CA LYS A 124 6.74 20.60 25.40
C LYS A 124 5.95 19.75 26.39
N ASP A 125 5.76 20.21 27.63
CA ASP A 125 5.09 19.42 28.67
C ASP A 125 3.56 19.40 28.46
N ALA A 126 2.98 20.52 28.01
CA ALA A 126 1.59 20.58 27.61
C ALA A 126 1.27 19.67 26.41
N ALA A 127 2.16 19.63 25.41
CA ALA A 127 2.02 18.75 24.25
C ALA A 127 2.08 17.26 24.67
N LYS A 128 2.99 16.90 25.59
CA LYS A 128 3.08 15.55 26.14
C LYS A 128 1.82 15.15 26.91
N ALA A 129 1.28 16.05 27.75
CA ALA A 129 0.05 15.79 28.49
C ALA A 129 -1.16 15.58 27.55
N ALA A 130 -1.27 16.37 26.48
CA ALA A 130 -2.32 16.21 25.47
C ALA A 130 -2.19 14.88 24.70
N THR A 131 -0.96 14.46 24.38
CA THR A 131 -0.70 13.15 23.75
C THR A 131 -1.05 11.99 24.68
N LEU A 132 -0.79 12.11 25.98
CA LEU A 132 -1.14 11.09 26.95
C LEU A 132 -2.66 10.90 27.07
N LYS A 133 -3.43 11.99 27.10
CA LYS A 133 -4.91 11.94 27.11
C LYS A 133 -5.46 11.24 25.87
N ARG A 134 -4.98 11.60 24.67
CA ARG A 134 -5.40 10.96 23.42
C ARG A 134 -5.05 9.48 23.38
N LYS A 135 -3.91 9.09 23.94
CA LYS A 135 -3.50 7.68 24.04
C LYS A 135 -4.44 6.87 24.94
N ASP A 136 -4.86 7.46 26.07
CA ASP A 136 -5.85 6.85 26.97
C ASP A 136 -7.23 6.73 26.30
N GLU A 137 -7.69 7.77 25.61
CA GLU A 137 -8.91 7.76 24.81
C GLU A 137 -8.87 6.67 23.73
N PHE A 138 -7.76 6.56 23.01
CA PHE A 138 -7.57 5.51 22.00
C PHE A 138 -7.69 4.11 22.64
N GLY A 139 -7.07 3.90 23.80
CA GLY A 139 -7.18 2.64 24.55
C GLY A 139 -8.63 2.30 24.92
N LYS A 140 -9.41 3.28 25.38
CA LYS A 140 -10.84 3.10 25.71
C LYS A 140 -11.66 2.65 24.51
N THR A 141 -11.36 3.15 23.31
CA THR A 141 -12.05 2.68 22.08
C THR A 141 -11.83 1.21 21.79
N LEU A 142 -10.73 0.61 22.29
CA LEU A 142 -10.38 -0.78 22.04
C LEU A 142 -10.99 -1.76 23.06
N VAL A 143 -11.43 -1.26 24.22
CA VAL A 143 -11.99 -2.07 25.33
C VAL A 143 -13.12 -3.01 24.87
N PRO A 144 -14.11 -2.57 24.05
CA PRO A 144 -15.20 -3.45 23.61
C PRO A 144 -14.74 -4.61 22.70
N TYR A 145 -13.55 -4.50 22.11
CA TYR A 145 -13.02 -5.49 21.16
C TYR A 145 -12.15 -6.56 21.83
N MET A 146 -11.84 -6.40 23.12
CA MET A 146 -11.02 -7.35 23.88
C MET A 146 -11.66 -8.74 23.97
N GLU A 147 -12.98 -8.81 24.12
CA GLU A 147 -13.69 -10.10 24.18
C GLU A 147 -13.68 -10.82 22.83
N LYS A 148 -13.74 -10.06 21.73
CA LYS A 148 -13.83 -10.61 20.37
C LYS A 148 -12.49 -11.10 19.81
N TYR A 149 -11.42 -10.35 20.03
CA TYR A 149 -10.12 -10.61 19.41
C TYR A 149 -9.04 -11.10 20.38
N GLY A 150 -9.32 -11.07 21.69
CA GLY A 150 -8.34 -11.44 22.72
C GLY A 150 -7.43 -10.28 23.11
N LYS A 151 -7.01 -10.29 24.38
CA LYS A 151 -6.23 -9.20 24.98
C LYS A 151 -4.87 -8.99 24.31
N GLU A 152 -4.22 -10.07 23.86
CA GLU A 152 -2.88 -10.00 23.28
C GLU A 152 -2.87 -9.32 21.90
N MET A 153 -3.81 -9.70 21.02
CA MET A 153 -3.99 -9.09 19.71
C MET A 153 -4.31 -7.59 19.85
N ILE A 154 -5.26 -7.26 20.73
CA ILE A 154 -5.64 -5.85 20.98
C ILE A 154 -4.47 -5.05 21.53
N ARG A 155 -3.65 -5.63 22.40
CA ARG A 155 -2.44 -4.99 22.91
C ARG A 155 -1.42 -4.74 21.79
N ALA A 156 -1.14 -5.74 20.95
CA ALA A 156 -0.25 -5.58 19.81
C ALA A 156 -0.76 -4.53 18.81
N PHE A 157 -2.08 -4.50 18.57
CA PHE A 157 -2.72 -3.47 17.75
C PHE A 157 -2.54 -2.08 18.35
N PHE A 158 -2.76 -1.93 19.66
CA PHE A 158 -2.59 -0.67 20.36
C PHE A 158 -1.14 -0.18 20.33
N ASP A 159 -0.16 -1.07 20.55
CA ASP A 159 1.26 -0.73 20.54
C ASP A 159 1.70 -0.24 19.15
N TYR A 160 1.24 -0.88 18.08
CA TYR A 160 1.55 -0.47 16.71
C TYR A 160 0.88 0.84 16.33
N TRP A 161 -0.44 0.98 16.54
CA TRP A 161 -1.20 2.16 16.09
C TRP A 161 -1.08 3.36 17.02
N GLY A 162 -0.78 3.11 18.30
CA GLY A 162 -0.47 4.11 19.32
C GLY A 162 1.01 4.53 19.32
N GLU A 163 1.83 3.99 18.43
CA GLU A 163 3.22 4.42 18.24
C GLU A 163 3.26 5.90 17.87
N LEU A 164 4.13 6.66 18.56
CA LEU A 164 4.30 8.07 18.30
C LEU A 164 5.16 8.30 17.06
N ASN A 165 4.85 9.35 16.33
CA ASN A 165 5.69 9.83 15.24
C ASN A 165 7.03 10.38 15.79
N LYS A 166 8.00 10.62 14.91
CA LYS A 166 9.34 11.12 15.29
C LYS A 166 9.34 12.43 16.09
N SER A 167 8.28 13.24 15.96
CA SER A 167 8.13 14.49 16.71
C SER A 167 7.35 14.33 18.03
N GLU A 168 6.98 13.10 18.40
CA GLU A 168 6.23 12.75 19.61
C GLU A 168 4.87 13.47 19.75
N THR A 169 4.35 13.99 18.65
CA THR A 169 3.16 14.86 18.65
C THR A 169 1.90 14.12 18.24
N LYS A 170 2.02 13.08 17.42
CA LYS A 170 0.85 12.34 16.88
C LYS A 170 1.10 10.85 16.91
N MET A 171 0.04 10.07 17.13
CA MET A 171 0.07 8.62 17.03
C MET A 171 -0.06 8.17 15.57
N ARG A 172 0.43 6.97 15.24
CA ARG A 172 0.46 6.41 13.88
C ARG A 172 -0.91 6.43 13.20
N TYR A 173 -2.00 6.19 13.94
CA TYR A 173 -3.35 6.20 13.38
C TYR A 173 -3.82 7.61 12.97
N GLU A 174 -3.43 8.64 13.71
CA GLU A 174 -3.83 10.04 13.45
C GLU A 174 -3.19 10.61 12.17
N MET A 175 -2.16 9.94 11.66
CA MET A 175 -1.51 10.28 10.41
C MET A 175 -2.20 9.66 9.18
N GLN A 176 -3.18 8.78 9.38
CA GLN A 176 -3.92 8.17 8.28
C GLN A 176 -4.95 9.16 7.72
N LYS A 177 -5.11 9.18 6.40
CA LYS A 177 -6.15 9.98 5.73
C LYS A 177 -7.57 9.54 6.13
N THR A 178 -7.73 8.25 6.39
CA THR A 178 -8.98 7.63 6.86
C THR A 178 -8.68 6.64 7.96
N TRP A 179 -9.55 6.60 8.97
CA TRP A 179 -9.37 5.78 10.15
C TRP A 179 -10.71 5.27 10.67
N GLU A 180 -10.84 3.94 10.74
CA GLU A 180 -11.98 3.23 11.31
C GLU A 180 -11.45 2.07 12.14
N VAL A 181 -11.61 2.13 13.46
CA VAL A 181 -11.04 1.15 14.41
C VAL A 181 -11.51 -0.26 14.08
N ASN A 182 -12.81 -0.42 13.79
CA ASN A 182 -13.44 -1.68 13.40
C ASN A 182 -12.77 -2.36 12.19
N LEU A 183 -12.59 -1.61 11.10
CA LEU A 183 -12.04 -2.16 9.85
C LEU A 183 -10.56 -2.50 9.99
N ARG A 184 -9.83 -1.67 10.74
CA ARG A 184 -8.40 -1.89 11.01
C ARG A 184 -8.18 -3.11 11.88
N LEU A 185 -8.96 -3.28 12.95
CA LEU A 185 -8.94 -4.48 13.79
C LEU A 185 -9.29 -5.74 12.99
N ALA A 186 -10.34 -5.70 12.18
CA ALA A 186 -10.71 -6.85 11.35
C ALA A 186 -9.61 -7.25 10.36
N THR A 187 -8.91 -6.26 9.78
CA THR A 187 -7.77 -6.51 8.87
C THR A 187 -6.56 -7.05 9.64
N TRP A 188 -6.29 -6.50 10.82
CA TRP A 188 -5.20 -6.97 11.70
C TRP A 188 -5.40 -8.43 12.08
N ALA A 189 -6.62 -8.79 12.53
CA ALA A 189 -6.94 -10.16 12.94
C ALA A 189 -6.77 -11.17 11.80
N LYS A 190 -7.11 -10.79 10.56
CA LYS A 190 -6.91 -11.64 9.37
C LYS A 190 -5.43 -11.87 9.05
N ASN A 191 -4.57 -10.93 9.41
CA ASN A 191 -3.14 -10.95 9.11
C ASN A 191 -2.29 -11.53 10.26
N GLU A 192 -2.87 -11.70 11.45
CA GLU A 192 -2.27 -12.52 12.50
C GLU A 192 -2.25 -13.96 12.04
N LYS A 193 -1.16 -14.34 11.38
CA LYS A 193 -0.84 -15.75 11.15
C LYS A 193 -0.74 -16.42 12.52
N PRO A 194 -1.29 -17.63 12.72
CA PRO A 194 -0.92 -18.40 13.90
C PRO A 194 0.60 -18.49 13.94
N GLN A 195 1.19 -18.09 15.07
CA GLN A 195 2.60 -18.32 15.35
C GLN A 195 2.81 -19.84 15.33
N TYR A 196 3.14 -20.38 14.16
CA TYR A 196 3.65 -21.74 14.08
C TYR A 196 4.94 -21.73 14.91
N ASN A 197 4.91 -22.39 16.07
CA ASN A 197 6.10 -22.69 16.84
C ASN A 197 7.11 -23.31 15.87
N LYS A 198 8.20 -22.61 15.56
CA LYS A 198 9.32 -23.13 14.77
C LYS A 198 10.17 -24.07 15.61
N ALA A 199 9.53 -25.03 16.26
CA ALA A 199 10.17 -26.19 16.84
C ALA A 199 9.44 -27.38 16.23
N ASP A 200 10.20 -28.24 15.55
CA ASP A 200 9.75 -29.47 14.90
C ASP A 200 8.96 -29.30 13.60
N THR A 201 9.71 -29.18 12.49
CA THR A 201 9.59 -30.06 11.31
C THR A 201 10.44 -29.52 10.16
N GLY A 202 11.54 -30.20 9.89
CA GLY A 202 12.42 -29.93 8.76
C GLY A 202 13.45 -31.03 8.64
N VAL A 203 13.00 -32.24 8.31
CA VAL A 203 13.88 -33.33 7.87
C VAL A 203 14.66 -32.81 6.66
N VAL A 204 15.96 -32.62 6.84
CA VAL A 204 16.89 -32.25 5.78
C VAL A 204 17.07 -33.47 4.88
N LEU A 205 16.37 -33.49 3.73
CA LEU A 205 16.72 -34.40 2.66
C LEU A 205 18.09 -33.99 2.12
N HIS A 206 19.10 -34.79 2.46
CA HIS A 206 20.40 -34.77 1.83
C HIS A 206 20.26 -35.45 0.46
N ASP A 207 20.91 -34.86 -0.54
CA ASP A 207 21.11 -35.38 -1.90
C ASP A 207 20.08 -34.98 -2.97
N ASN A 208 20.50 -34.04 -3.83
CA ASN A 208 19.80 -33.61 -5.04
C ASN A 208 20.73 -33.79 -6.25
N SER A 209 21.40 -34.94 -6.35
CA SER A 209 22.29 -35.27 -7.46
C SER A 209 21.50 -35.62 -8.73
N GLN A 210 21.98 -35.10 -9.87
CA GLN A 210 21.36 -35.13 -11.20
C GLN A 210 21.26 -36.53 -11.86
N SER A 211 21.70 -37.61 -11.20
CA SER A 211 21.82 -38.96 -11.79
C SER A 211 20.50 -39.72 -11.98
N LYS A 212 19.35 -39.09 -11.67
CA LYS A 212 18.03 -39.73 -11.78
C LYS A 212 17.32 -39.52 -13.11
N TYR A 213 17.90 -38.77 -14.05
CA TYR A 213 17.22 -38.36 -15.29
C TYR A 213 17.75 -39.00 -16.58
N ASP A 214 18.75 -39.90 -16.51
CA ASP A 214 19.43 -40.42 -17.71
C ASP A 214 19.18 -41.91 -18.04
N GLU A 215 18.10 -42.53 -17.56
CA GLU A 215 17.73 -43.87 -18.06
C GLU A 215 16.23 -44.03 -18.28
N LYS A 216 15.79 -43.82 -19.53
CA LYS A 216 14.94 -44.71 -20.35
C LYS A 216 14.14 -43.95 -21.39
N LEU A 217 14.72 -43.78 -22.57
CA LEU A 217 13.99 -43.78 -23.84
C LEU A 217 14.87 -44.47 -24.89
N TRP A 218 14.77 -45.81 -24.94
CA TRP A 218 14.91 -46.59 -26.17
C TRP A 218 13.52 -47.13 -26.48
#